data_AF-A0A1B3LNF3-F1
#
_entry.id   AF-A0A1B3LNF3-F1
#
_cell.length_a   1.000
_cell.length_b   1.000
_cell.length_c   1.000
_cell.angle_alpha   90.00
_cell.angle_beta   90.00
_cell.angle_gamma   90.00
#
_symmetry.space_group_name_H-M   'P 1'
#
loop_
_entity.id
_entity.type
_entity.pdbx_description
1 polymer ?
#
loop_
_entity_poly.entity_id
_entity_poly.type
_entity_poly.pdbx_seq_one_letter_code
_entity_poly.pdbx_strand_id
1 'polypeptide(L)'
;MKLKSLAIACAMMAAGSSFAAGTVNIGGVSHQVVYFGGATAPDNFLNDIAEGVLTGITYYLAPNYRAFAGAANGVPGVTDGTRVLFIKRSAGGSVFGVNPVARAQRVKTIDVNNCTSGNGTKATPFNGCAVVGIDPGEANHAAANNAGLVIDFGVSDVEPAMFAGPLNTENDTPALSPQEVARMRVQPVNQLMMGLAATNTVPDTTFFSRSTYGAMLNNQITTWDQVDPDLEGDVVVCRRVEGSGTQTSYNWFFGNFPCASNEGGAIEPARMTDSFGWKSSGTGTTADPFIIDPAAGYTVIENSSSGNVRSCMAAANNGTDYTFTSWDPETQATKTFKVPFSSTGPVKAIATLSLDSYTGTSGWSFRNLDGVGTFNASTQTPSANATGIFPSKENLIKGRYDFVVELSIQDRTVAVTNEQGDVVPAIAGVQKAFADEVVRRAGSPRFTGNFENTGVQVSTPFAFASLPQFYAGLTDTNGSEVDGNNVRFSDLYVSKFSRNANTCSPLRFIGN
;
A
#
# COMPACT_ATOMS: atom_id res chain seq x y z
N MET A 1 -59.86 -28.77 -25.76
CA MET A 1 -59.49 -28.22 -24.44
C MET A 1 -58.38 -27.19 -24.66
N LYS A 2 -58.58 -26.00 -24.11
CA LYS A 2 -57.68 -24.84 -24.15
C LYS A 2 -56.69 -24.89 -22.97
N LEU A 3 -55.69 -24.01 -23.06
CA LEU A 3 -54.81 -23.42 -22.02
C LEU A 3 -53.42 -24.09 -21.89
N LYS A 4 -52.29 -23.39 -21.79
CA LYS A 4 -51.85 -21.99 -22.03
C LYS A 4 -50.31 -21.97 -21.85
N SER A 5 -49.63 -21.25 -22.72
CA SER A 5 -48.47 -20.36 -22.50
C SER A 5 -47.46 -20.58 -21.36
N LEU A 6 -46.19 -20.79 -21.73
CA LEU A 6 -44.94 -20.23 -21.16
C LEU A 6 -43.80 -20.61 -22.14
N ALA A 7 -43.50 -19.83 -23.18
CA ALA A 7 -42.80 -18.54 -23.23
C ALA A 7 -41.33 -18.59 -22.75
N ILE A 8 -40.45 -18.23 -23.70
CA ILE A 8 -39.06 -17.79 -23.57
C ILE A 8 -38.00 -18.91 -23.55
N ALA A 9 -37.72 -19.44 -24.74
CA ALA A 9 -36.40 -19.95 -25.07
C ALA A 9 -35.41 -18.78 -25.15
N CYS A 10 -34.34 -18.87 -24.36
CA CYS A 10 -33.23 -17.92 -24.28
C CYS A 10 -32.70 -17.54 -25.67
N ALA A 11 -33.04 -16.33 -26.09
CA ALA A 11 -32.44 -15.70 -27.26
C ALA A 11 -31.11 -15.02 -26.86
N MET A 12 -30.09 -15.33 -27.66
CA MET A 12 -28.87 -14.56 -27.89
C MET A 12 -27.71 -14.69 -26.87
N MET A 13 -26.95 -15.77 -27.04
CA MET A 13 -25.50 -15.61 -27.18
C MET A 13 -25.22 -14.78 -28.45
N ALA A 14 -24.70 -13.56 -28.29
CA ALA A 14 -23.72 -12.89 -29.17
C ALA A 14 -23.61 -11.39 -28.84
N ALA A 15 -22.82 -11.08 -27.82
CA ALA A 15 -21.91 -9.94 -27.75
C ALA A 15 -20.87 -10.37 -26.71
N GLY A 16 -19.75 -10.96 -27.14
CA GLY A 16 -18.61 -10.14 -27.55
C GLY A 16 -17.74 -9.95 -26.31
N SER A 17 -16.76 -10.84 -26.18
CA SER A 17 -15.68 -10.85 -25.20
C SER A 17 -15.19 -9.43 -24.83
N SER A 18 -15.46 -9.01 -23.59
CA SER A 18 -14.74 -7.91 -22.94
C SER A 18 -14.71 -8.16 -21.44
N PHE A 19 -13.68 -8.87 -20.97
CA PHE A 19 -13.41 -9.07 -19.54
C PHE A 19 -12.23 -8.21 -19.07
N ALA A 20 -12.07 -7.03 -19.67
CA ALA A 20 -11.58 -5.85 -18.97
C ALA A 20 -12.77 -5.22 -18.22
N ALA A 21 -12.56 -4.40 -17.18
CA ALA A 21 -13.66 -3.86 -16.39
C ALA A 21 -14.76 -3.24 -17.30
N GLY A 22 -15.91 -3.91 -17.39
CA GLY A 22 -16.91 -3.67 -18.44
C GLY A 22 -17.76 -2.41 -18.20
N THR A 23 -19.07 -2.56 -18.32
CA THR A 23 -20.02 -1.49 -17.93
C THR A 23 -20.84 -1.90 -16.72
N VAL A 24 -21.05 -0.96 -15.80
CA VAL A 24 -21.95 -1.12 -14.65
C VAL A 24 -23.09 -0.13 -14.78
N ASN A 25 -24.33 -0.61 -14.63
CA ASN A 25 -25.50 0.24 -14.61
C ASN A 25 -25.76 0.73 -13.18
N ILE A 26 -25.82 2.04 -12.99
CA ILE A 26 -26.12 2.70 -11.71
C ILE A 26 -27.34 3.58 -11.96
N GLY A 27 -28.46 3.30 -11.28
CA GLY A 27 -29.70 4.06 -11.47
C GLY A 27 -30.21 4.10 -12.92
N GLY A 28 -29.96 3.03 -13.69
CA GLY A 28 -30.33 2.95 -15.11
C GLY A 28 -29.36 3.63 -16.09
N VAL A 29 -28.25 4.19 -15.60
CA VAL A 29 -27.20 4.80 -16.43
C VAL A 29 -25.98 3.89 -16.49
N SER A 30 -25.55 3.55 -17.71
CA SER A 30 -24.36 2.75 -17.95
C SER A 30 -23.08 3.58 -17.71
N HIS A 31 -22.17 3.05 -16.90
CA HIS A 31 -20.86 3.63 -16.61
C HIS A 31 -19.76 2.67 -17.07
N GLN A 32 -18.75 3.18 -17.77
CA GLN A 32 -17.53 2.42 -18.06
C GLN A 32 -16.73 2.24 -16.76
N VAL A 33 -16.33 1.02 -16.46
CA VAL A 33 -15.56 0.76 -15.23
C VAL A 33 -14.08 0.99 -15.48
N VAL A 34 -13.46 1.66 -14.53
CA VAL A 34 -12.00 1.78 -14.42
C VAL A 34 -11.62 1.22 -13.06
N TYR A 35 -10.92 0.09 -13.03
CA TYR A 35 -10.60 -0.61 -11.81
C TYR A 35 -9.12 -0.51 -11.45
N PHE A 36 -8.83 0.19 -10.35
CA PHE A 36 -7.52 0.41 -9.78
C PHE A 36 -7.31 -0.42 -8.50
N GLY A 37 -6.22 -1.17 -8.40
CA GLY A 37 -5.94 -2.02 -7.24
C GLY A 37 -4.57 -1.78 -6.63
N GLY A 38 -4.40 -2.08 -5.34
CA GLY A 38 -3.06 -2.18 -4.73
C GLY A 38 -2.88 -1.36 -3.46
N ALA A 39 -1.67 -0.82 -3.26
CA ALA A 39 -1.24 -0.11 -2.06
C ALA A 39 -2.24 0.94 -1.55
N THR A 40 -2.22 1.18 -0.23
CA THR A 40 -3.08 2.18 0.42
C THR A 40 -2.53 3.60 0.32
N ALA A 41 -1.25 3.80 -0.03
CA ALA A 41 -0.65 5.14 -0.08
C ALA A 41 -1.45 6.14 -0.95
N PRO A 42 -1.99 5.76 -2.13
CA PRO A 42 -2.85 6.64 -2.92
C PRO A 42 -4.18 7.01 -2.30
N ASP A 43 -4.66 6.27 -1.30
CA ASP A 43 -5.95 6.55 -0.67
C ASP A 43 -5.98 7.93 -0.01
N ASN A 44 -4.81 8.50 0.32
CA ASN A 44 -4.65 9.84 0.88
C ASN A 44 -4.89 10.96 -0.13
N PHE A 45 -4.81 10.69 -1.43
CA PHE A 45 -4.97 11.69 -2.50
C PHE A 45 -5.94 11.24 -3.60
N LEU A 46 -6.57 10.07 -3.46
CA LEU A 46 -7.44 9.51 -4.49
C LEU A 46 -8.70 10.33 -4.71
N ASN A 47 -9.27 10.90 -3.64
CA ASN A 47 -10.46 11.76 -3.76
C ASN A 47 -10.15 12.96 -4.66
N ASP A 48 -8.97 13.57 -4.53
CA ASP A 48 -8.59 14.75 -5.31
C ASP A 48 -8.25 14.41 -6.74
N ILE A 49 -7.64 13.23 -6.97
CA ILE A 49 -7.52 12.70 -8.32
C ILE A 49 -8.90 12.52 -8.93
N ALA A 50 -9.81 11.82 -8.26
CA ALA A 50 -11.17 11.57 -8.75
C ALA A 50 -11.96 12.86 -9.01
N GLU A 51 -11.95 13.80 -8.07
CA GLU A 51 -12.58 15.13 -8.18
C GLU A 51 -12.01 15.98 -9.31
N GLY A 52 -10.75 15.76 -9.65
CA GLY A 52 -10.10 16.46 -10.73
C GLY A 52 -10.24 15.80 -12.10
N VAL A 53 -10.76 14.56 -12.20
CA VAL A 53 -11.01 13.85 -13.47
C VAL A 53 -12.48 13.53 -13.72
N LEU A 54 -13.36 13.73 -12.72
CA LEU A 54 -14.79 13.49 -12.79
C LEU A 54 -15.58 14.72 -12.31
N THR A 55 -16.81 14.85 -12.80
CA THR A 55 -17.81 15.82 -12.35
C THR A 55 -19.11 15.12 -11.96
N GLY A 56 -19.90 15.76 -11.10
CA GLY A 56 -21.17 15.19 -10.61
C GLY A 56 -20.97 13.86 -9.89
N ILE A 57 -19.98 13.79 -9.00
CA ILE A 57 -19.49 12.55 -8.40
C ILE A 57 -20.43 12.03 -7.32
N THR A 58 -20.75 10.74 -7.43
CA THR A 58 -21.34 9.92 -6.37
C THR A 58 -20.27 9.05 -5.73
N TYR A 59 -20.19 9.08 -4.40
CA TYR A 59 -19.15 8.40 -3.61
C TYR A 59 -19.68 7.11 -2.96
N TYR A 60 -18.90 6.03 -3.04
CA TYR A 60 -19.23 4.71 -2.50
C TYR A 60 -18.09 4.16 -1.66
N LEU A 61 -18.42 3.49 -0.55
CA LEU A 61 -17.48 2.93 0.41
C LEU A 61 -17.88 1.51 0.85
N ALA A 62 -16.86 0.66 0.97
CA ALA A 62 -16.89 -0.59 1.72
C ALA A 62 -15.52 -0.77 2.42
N PRO A 63 -15.36 -1.68 3.39
CA PRO A 63 -14.08 -1.88 4.05
C PRO A 63 -12.94 -2.17 3.05
N ASN A 64 -11.95 -1.28 2.95
CA ASN A 64 -10.84 -1.32 1.99
C ASN A 64 -11.21 -1.14 0.50
N TYR A 65 -12.41 -0.64 0.19
CA TYR A 65 -12.85 -0.30 -1.15
C TYR A 65 -13.48 1.08 -1.19
N ARG A 66 -13.24 1.79 -2.29
CA ARG A 66 -13.92 3.06 -2.57
C ARG A 66 -14.22 3.15 -4.06
N ALA A 67 -15.32 3.79 -4.42
CA ALA A 67 -15.63 4.06 -5.82
C ALA A 67 -16.24 5.45 -6.02
N PHE A 68 -16.04 5.97 -7.24
CA PHE A 68 -16.50 7.27 -7.68
C PHE A 68 -17.24 7.08 -9.00
N ALA A 69 -18.55 7.32 -9.01
CA ALA A 69 -19.33 7.34 -10.24
C ALA A 69 -19.55 8.79 -10.67
N GLY A 70 -19.21 9.12 -11.91
CA GLY A 70 -19.34 10.50 -12.40
C GLY A 70 -19.20 10.61 -13.92
N ALA A 71 -19.18 11.84 -14.40
CA ALA A 71 -18.88 12.16 -15.79
C ALA A 71 -17.42 12.60 -15.94
N ALA A 72 -16.67 12.00 -16.86
CA ALA A 72 -15.31 12.39 -17.19
C ALA A 72 -15.24 13.89 -17.53
N ASN A 73 -14.21 14.56 -17.04
CA ASN A 73 -13.99 15.99 -17.26
C ASN A 73 -12.48 16.27 -17.35
N GLY A 74 -12.02 16.71 -18.52
CA GLY A 74 -10.62 17.08 -18.73
C GLY A 74 -9.66 15.90 -18.69
N VAL A 75 -10.12 14.69 -19.05
CA VAL A 75 -9.26 13.50 -19.18
C VAL A 75 -8.79 13.37 -20.63
N PRO A 76 -7.50 13.55 -20.94
CA PRO A 76 -7.01 13.46 -22.31
C PRO A 76 -7.38 12.13 -22.99
N GLY A 77 -7.96 12.19 -24.18
CA GLY A 77 -8.39 11.01 -24.93
C GLY A 77 -9.76 10.43 -24.52
N VAL A 78 -10.46 11.06 -23.57
CA VAL A 78 -11.84 10.72 -23.20
C VAL A 78 -12.75 11.91 -23.46
N THR A 79 -13.87 11.68 -24.13
CA THR A 79 -14.88 12.72 -24.34
C THR A 79 -15.47 13.16 -23.00
N ASP A 80 -15.46 14.45 -22.72
CA ASP A 80 -16.13 15.02 -21.55
C ASP A 80 -17.60 14.58 -21.49
N GLY A 81 -18.09 14.29 -20.29
CA GLY A 81 -19.43 13.74 -20.10
C GLY A 81 -19.51 12.21 -20.11
N THR A 82 -18.46 11.50 -20.55
CA THR A 82 -18.42 10.03 -20.53
C THR A 82 -18.66 9.51 -19.12
N ARG A 83 -19.64 8.62 -18.93
CA ARG A 83 -19.98 8.06 -17.62
C ARG A 83 -18.95 7.02 -17.21
N VAL A 84 -18.31 7.24 -16.06
CA VAL A 84 -17.23 6.39 -15.53
C VAL A 84 -17.53 6.00 -14.09
N LEU A 85 -17.27 4.74 -13.77
CA LEU A 85 -17.18 4.23 -12.41
C LEU A 85 -15.71 3.92 -12.12
N PHE A 86 -15.05 4.80 -11.38
CA PHE A 86 -13.67 4.62 -10.95
C PHE A 86 -13.64 3.89 -9.61
N ILE A 87 -13.11 2.67 -9.58
CA ILE A 87 -13.06 1.81 -8.38
C ILE A 87 -11.61 1.73 -7.90
N LYS A 88 -11.39 1.88 -6.59
CA LYS A 88 -10.13 1.52 -5.91
C LYS A 88 -10.35 0.39 -4.91
N ARG A 89 -9.52 -0.65 -5.03
CA ARG A 89 -9.32 -1.70 -4.02
C ARG A 89 -7.98 -1.49 -3.31
N SER A 90 -8.03 -1.44 -1.98
CA SER A 90 -6.85 -1.38 -1.11
C SER A 90 -6.64 -2.64 -0.28
N ALA A 91 -7.62 -3.56 -0.28
CA ALA A 91 -7.49 -4.87 0.34
C ALA A 91 -6.27 -5.62 -0.22
N GLY A 92 -5.55 -6.38 0.62
CA GLY A 92 -4.35 -7.12 0.24
C GLY A 92 -3.12 -6.27 -0.13
N GLY A 93 -3.25 -4.95 -0.27
CA GLY A 93 -2.12 -4.04 -0.47
C GLY A 93 -1.40 -4.21 -1.80
N SER A 94 -0.10 -3.92 -1.80
CA SER A 94 0.73 -3.68 -2.97
C SER A 94 0.78 -4.86 -3.96
N VAL A 95 0.81 -6.10 -3.45
CA VAL A 95 0.78 -7.32 -4.28
C VAL A 95 -0.46 -7.41 -5.17
N PHE A 96 -1.62 -6.91 -4.72
CA PHE A 96 -2.83 -6.88 -5.54
C PHE A 96 -2.82 -5.79 -6.61
N GLY A 97 -1.92 -4.81 -6.48
CA GLY A 97 -1.59 -3.91 -7.58
C GLY A 97 -0.69 -4.56 -8.63
N VAL A 98 -0.11 -5.74 -8.34
CA VAL A 98 0.93 -6.37 -9.16
C VAL A 98 0.45 -7.70 -9.76
N ASN A 99 0.19 -8.70 -8.92
CA ASN A 99 -0.08 -10.07 -9.38
C ASN A 99 -1.36 -10.16 -10.21
N PRO A 100 -2.53 -9.65 -9.73
CA PRO A 100 -3.75 -9.69 -10.51
C PRO A 100 -3.68 -8.86 -11.79
N VAL A 101 -2.86 -7.79 -11.80
CA VAL A 101 -2.61 -7.01 -13.01
C VAL A 101 -1.85 -7.88 -14.01
N ALA A 102 -0.71 -8.46 -13.66
CA ALA A 102 0.07 -9.29 -14.58
C ALA A 102 -0.68 -10.53 -15.12
N ARG A 103 -1.54 -11.12 -14.29
CA ARG A 103 -2.27 -12.37 -14.59
C ARG A 103 -3.70 -12.16 -15.07
N ALA A 104 -4.18 -10.91 -15.11
CA ALA A 104 -5.57 -10.57 -15.41
C ALA A 104 -6.59 -11.36 -14.56
N GLN A 105 -6.25 -11.58 -13.29
CA GLN A 105 -7.10 -12.34 -12.37
C GLN A 105 -8.31 -11.52 -11.95
N ARG A 106 -9.45 -12.21 -11.81
CA ARG A 106 -10.64 -11.63 -11.19
C ARG A 106 -10.39 -11.52 -9.68
N VAL A 107 -10.67 -10.35 -9.12
CA VAL A 107 -10.54 -10.07 -7.69
C VAL A 107 -11.86 -9.54 -7.14
N LYS A 108 -12.03 -9.61 -5.82
CA LYS A 108 -13.18 -9.04 -5.12
C LYS A 108 -13.34 -7.56 -5.46
N THR A 109 -14.56 -7.12 -5.75
CA THR A 109 -14.90 -5.72 -6.02
C THR A 109 -16.06 -5.24 -5.17
N ILE A 110 -16.18 -3.92 -4.99
CA ILE A 110 -17.36 -3.28 -4.42
C ILE A 110 -18.55 -3.38 -5.38
N ASP A 111 -19.73 -3.72 -4.84
CA ASP A 111 -21.02 -3.64 -5.52
C ASP A 111 -21.72 -2.33 -5.14
N VAL A 112 -21.61 -1.34 -6.03
CA VAL A 112 -22.14 0.02 -5.82
C VAL A 112 -23.66 0.11 -5.88
N ASN A 113 -24.35 -0.95 -6.31
CA ASN A 113 -25.82 -1.00 -6.32
C ASN A 113 -26.40 -1.60 -5.04
N ASN A 114 -25.55 -2.11 -4.15
CA ASN A 114 -25.97 -2.78 -2.93
C ASN A 114 -25.29 -2.16 -1.71
N CYS A 115 -25.76 -0.98 -1.31
CA CYS A 115 -25.25 -0.22 -0.17
C CYS A 115 -26.34 -0.05 0.89
N THR A 116 -25.92 0.05 2.16
CA THR A 116 -26.83 -0.01 3.31
C THR A 116 -27.18 1.35 3.89
N SER A 117 -26.39 2.39 3.62
CA SER A 117 -26.58 3.72 4.17
C SER A 117 -25.92 4.80 3.31
N GLY A 118 -26.15 6.08 3.64
CA GLY A 118 -25.51 7.23 2.99
C GLY A 118 -26.33 7.84 1.85
N ASN A 119 -25.86 8.99 1.34
CA ASN A 119 -26.55 9.77 0.30
C ASN A 119 -25.68 9.98 -0.94
N GLY A 120 -24.52 9.29 -1.03
CA GLY A 120 -23.63 9.39 -2.18
C GLY A 120 -22.85 10.69 -2.30
N THR A 121 -22.83 11.55 -1.29
CA THR A 121 -22.01 12.79 -1.29
C THR A 121 -20.63 12.55 -0.68
N LYS A 122 -19.66 13.46 -0.84
CA LYS A 122 -18.34 13.35 -0.20
C LYS A 122 -18.44 13.25 1.32
N ALA A 123 -19.32 14.05 1.93
CA ALA A 123 -19.52 14.09 3.38
C ALA A 123 -20.35 12.91 3.89
N THR A 124 -21.25 12.38 3.06
CA THR A 124 -22.10 11.23 3.37
C THR A 124 -22.10 10.22 2.21
N PRO A 125 -20.96 9.52 1.96
CA PRO A 125 -20.87 8.54 0.88
C PRO A 125 -21.87 7.41 1.10
N PHE A 126 -22.31 6.75 0.02
CA PHE A 126 -22.98 5.47 0.17
C PHE A 126 -22.02 4.49 0.85
N ASN A 127 -22.43 3.92 1.98
CA ASN A 127 -21.57 3.14 2.86
C ASN A 127 -22.16 1.76 3.14
N GLY A 128 -21.28 0.85 3.59
CA GLY A 128 -21.60 -0.55 3.78
C GLY A 128 -22.07 -1.20 2.50
N CYS A 129 -21.43 -0.84 1.38
CA CYS A 129 -21.67 -1.51 0.11
C CYS A 129 -21.15 -2.95 0.16
N ALA A 130 -21.89 -3.88 -0.45
CA ALA A 130 -21.48 -5.27 -0.52
C ALA A 130 -20.17 -5.43 -1.31
N VAL A 131 -19.43 -6.49 -1.02
CA VAL A 131 -18.24 -6.89 -1.76
C VAL A 131 -18.53 -8.24 -2.40
N VAL A 132 -18.29 -8.36 -3.70
CA VAL A 132 -18.59 -9.55 -4.50
C VAL A 132 -17.33 -10.10 -5.16
N GLY A 133 -17.36 -11.39 -5.51
CA GLY A 133 -16.22 -12.10 -6.10
C GLY A 133 -15.42 -12.89 -5.08
N ILE A 134 -14.38 -13.57 -5.58
CA ILE A 134 -13.47 -14.42 -4.82
C ILE A 134 -12.05 -14.02 -5.20
N ASP A 135 -11.20 -13.76 -4.22
CA ASP A 135 -9.81 -13.34 -4.46
C ASP A 135 -8.92 -14.54 -4.82
N PRO A 136 -7.87 -14.35 -5.63
CA PRO A 136 -6.85 -15.37 -5.86
C PRO A 136 -6.30 -15.93 -4.55
N GLY A 137 -6.10 -17.24 -4.49
CA GLY A 137 -5.69 -17.95 -3.27
C GLY A 137 -6.85 -18.43 -2.38
N GLU A 138 -8.07 -17.91 -2.58
CA GLU A 138 -9.26 -18.45 -1.90
C GLU A 138 -9.88 -19.64 -2.66
N ALA A 139 -10.60 -20.50 -1.96
CA ALA A 139 -11.29 -21.64 -2.58
C ALA A 139 -12.28 -21.17 -3.67
N ASN A 140 -12.28 -21.83 -4.83
CA ASN A 140 -13.10 -21.53 -6.00
C ASN A 140 -12.80 -20.21 -6.74
N HIS A 141 -11.68 -19.54 -6.48
CA HIS A 141 -11.31 -18.32 -7.21
C HIS A 141 -11.22 -18.52 -8.74
N ALA A 142 -10.73 -19.69 -9.18
CA ALA A 142 -10.62 -20.06 -10.59
C ALA A 142 -11.95 -20.51 -11.24
N ALA A 143 -13.06 -20.52 -10.51
CA ALA A 143 -14.35 -20.93 -11.07
C ALA A 143 -14.86 -19.90 -12.09
N ALA A 144 -15.44 -20.38 -13.19
CA ALA A 144 -15.96 -19.53 -14.27
C ALA A 144 -17.05 -18.53 -13.80
N ASN A 145 -17.75 -18.86 -12.73
CA ASN A 145 -18.78 -18.02 -12.10
C ASN A 145 -18.25 -17.04 -11.05
N ASN A 146 -16.92 -16.88 -10.89
CA ASN A 146 -16.35 -15.87 -10.01
C ASN A 146 -16.81 -14.47 -10.47
N ALA A 147 -17.59 -13.80 -9.61
CA ALA A 147 -18.19 -12.49 -9.87
C ALA A 147 -17.21 -11.31 -9.66
N GLY A 148 -15.93 -11.58 -9.41
CA GLY A 148 -14.89 -10.57 -9.30
C GLY A 148 -14.63 -9.84 -10.62
N LEU A 149 -14.00 -8.67 -10.52
CA LEU A 149 -13.57 -7.88 -11.68
C LEU A 149 -12.07 -7.98 -11.87
N VAL A 150 -11.62 -7.81 -13.10
CA VAL A 150 -10.18 -7.73 -13.43
C VAL A 150 -9.70 -6.31 -13.19
N ILE A 151 -8.59 -6.17 -12.46
CA ILE A 151 -7.93 -4.88 -12.26
C ILE A 151 -7.33 -4.42 -13.60
N ASP A 152 -7.61 -3.17 -13.98
CA ASP A 152 -7.11 -2.55 -15.21
C ASP A 152 -5.65 -2.10 -15.03
N PHE A 153 -5.38 -1.40 -13.93
CA PHE A 153 -4.03 -0.98 -13.54
C PHE A 153 -3.89 -1.00 -12.02
N GLY A 154 -2.66 -1.08 -11.52
CA GLY A 154 -2.41 -1.22 -10.10
C GLY A 154 -1.30 -0.33 -9.60
N VAL A 155 -1.22 -0.21 -8.27
CA VAL A 155 -0.23 0.59 -7.55
C VAL A 155 0.46 -0.22 -6.47
N SER A 156 1.75 0.00 -6.31
CA SER A 156 2.57 -0.70 -5.32
C SER A 156 3.64 0.23 -4.75
N ASP A 157 3.97 0.07 -3.46
CA ASP A 157 5.05 0.83 -2.80
C ASP A 157 6.43 0.60 -3.46
N VAL A 158 6.57 -0.53 -4.15
CA VAL A 158 7.79 -0.98 -4.86
C VAL A 158 7.42 -1.58 -6.21
N GLU A 159 8.34 -1.63 -7.16
CA GLU A 159 8.06 -2.20 -8.48
C GLU A 159 7.71 -3.71 -8.43
N PRO A 160 7.00 -4.25 -9.44
CA PRO A 160 6.62 -5.66 -9.51
C PRO A 160 7.73 -6.68 -9.28
N ALA A 161 8.96 -6.39 -9.73
CA ALA A 161 10.11 -7.28 -9.59
C ALA A 161 10.49 -7.57 -8.13
N MET A 162 10.02 -6.74 -7.19
CA MET A 162 10.29 -6.91 -5.77
C MET A 162 9.40 -7.97 -5.12
N PHE A 163 8.27 -8.36 -5.72
CA PHE A 163 7.38 -9.42 -5.21
C PHE A 163 7.89 -10.82 -5.61
N ALA A 164 9.12 -11.11 -5.19
CA ALA A 164 9.77 -12.40 -5.39
C ALA A 164 9.55 -13.34 -4.19
N GLY A 165 9.53 -14.64 -4.47
CA GLY A 165 9.43 -15.67 -3.46
C GLY A 165 10.79 -15.97 -2.80
N PRO A 166 10.81 -16.42 -1.53
CA PRO A 166 9.63 -16.74 -0.73
C PRO A 166 9.07 -15.55 0.07
N LEU A 167 9.82 -14.45 0.24
CA LEU A 167 9.58 -13.49 1.33
C LEU A 167 8.67 -12.30 1.00
N ASN A 168 8.42 -12.03 -0.28
CA ASN A 168 7.62 -10.89 -0.72
C ASN A 168 6.33 -11.30 -1.43
N THR A 169 5.98 -12.58 -1.43
CA THR A 169 4.74 -13.10 -2.00
C THR A 169 3.62 -13.13 -0.98
N GLU A 170 2.37 -13.00 -1.41
CA GLU A 170 1.21 -13.05 -0.50
C GLU A 170 0.75 -14.50 -0.30
N ASN A 171 0.40 -14.92 0.92
CA ASN A 171 -0.31 -16.17 1.24
C ASN A 171 0.23 -17.41 0.47
N ASP A 172 1.56 -17.57 0.43
CA ASP A 172 2.22 -18.68 -0.28
C ASP A 172 1.93 -18.73 -1.80
N THR A 173 1.43 -17.64 -2.38
CA THR A 173 1.18 -17.55 -3.82
C THR A 173 2.51 -17.49 -4.58
N PRO A 174 2.62 -18.17 -5.74
CA PRO A 174 3.84 -18.09 -6.54
C PRO A 174 4.12 -16.66 -7.01
N ALA A 175 5.39 -16.25 -6.89
CA ALA A 175 5.90 -15.02 -7.47
C ALA A 175 5.61 -14.96 -8.98
N LEU A 176 5.58 -13.73 -9.53
CA LEU A 176 5.51 -13.55 -10.97
C LEU A 176 6.81 -14.05 -11.63
N SER A 177 6.67 -14.81 -12.70
CA SER A 177 7.78 -15.12 -13.60
C SER A 177 8.28 -13.85 -14.30
N PRO A 178 9.55 -13.81 -14.76
CA PRO A 178 10.05 -12.70 -15.56
C PRO A 178 9.18 -12.38 -16.78
N GLN A 179 8.60 -13.39 -17.40
CA GLN A 179 7.68 -13.25 -18.53
C GLN A 179 6.36 -12.60 -18.12
N GLU A 180 5.84 -12.88 -16.93
CA GLU A 180 4.65 -12.20 -16.40
C GLU A 180 4.94 -10.74 -16.05
N VAL A 181 6.09 -10.46 -15.42
CA VAL A 181 6.51 -9.08 -15.13
C VAL A 181 6.65 -8.27 -16.42
N ALA A 182 7.21 -8.85 -17.48
CA ALA A 182 7.38 -8.20 -18.78
C ALA A 182 6.07 -7.86 -19.52
N ARG A 183 4.91 -8.36 -19.05
CA ARG A 183 3.57 -8.01 -19.60
C ARG A 183 3.09 -6.65 -19.13
N MET A 184 3.77 -6.04 -18.16
CA MET A 184 3.35 -4.79 -17.55
C MET A 184 4.25 -3.65 -18.00
N ARG A 185 3.63 -2.51 -18.25
CA ARG A 185 4.31 -1.22 -18.23
C ARG A 185 4.38 -0.79 -16.78
N VAL A 186 5.59 -0.58 -16.25
CA VAL A 186 5.82 -0.14 -14.88
C VAL A 186 6.31 1.30 -14.91
N GLN A 187 5.64 2.18 -14.17
CA GLN A 187 5.99 3.59 -14.09
C GLN A 187 6.25 3.94 -12.62
N PRO A 188 7.48 4.31 -12.23
CA PRO A 188 7.66 4.95 -10.92
C PRO A 188 6.92 6.28 -10.95
N VAL A 189 6.20 6.67 -9.91
CA VAL A 189 5.39 7.91 -9.91
C VAL A 189 5.89 8.95 -8.93
N ASN A 190 6.23 8.54 -7.71
CA ASN A 190 6.79 9.39 -6.68
C ASN A 190 7.70 8.56 -5.77
N GLN A 191 8.41 9.25 -4.88
CA GLN A 191 9.20 8.64 -3.83
C GLN A 191 8.46 8.71 -2.50
N LEU A 192 8.51 7.62 -1.73
CA LEU A 192 8.01 7.52 -0.38
C LEU A 192 9.16 7.13 0.55
N MET A 193 9.42 7.94 1.58
CA MET A 193 10.37 7.59 2.62
C MET A 193 9.82 6.48 3.50
N MET A 194 10.67 5.51 3.82
CA MET A 194 10.45 4.53 4.88
C MET A 194 11.10 5.02 6.17
N GLY A 195 10.57 4.65 7.33
CA GLY A 195 11.06 5.14 8.62
C GLY A 195 11.69 4.06 9.49
N LEU A 196 12.47 4.43 10.49
CA LEU A 196 12.71 3.55 11.65
C LEU A 196 11.72 3.99 12.72
N ALA A 197 11.02 3.07 13.36
CA ALA A 197 10.00 3.41 14.35
C ALA A 197 10.19 2.58 15.62
N ALA A 198 10.13 3.23 16.77
CA ALA A 198 10.25 2.59 18.07
C ALA A 198 9.20 3.13 19.04
N THR A 199 8.74 2.31 19.98
CA THR A 199 7.86 2.75 21.07
C THR A 199 8.56 3.77 21.95
N ASN A 200 7.80 4.64 22.61
CA ASN A 200 8.37 5.66 23.50
C ASN A 200 8.98 5.07 24.79
N THR A 201 8.77 3.78 25.04
CA THR A 201 9.50 3.00 26.05
C THR A 201 10.97 2.77 25.70
N VAL A 202 11.37 2.99 24.44
CA VAL A 202 12.78 2.98 24.01
C VAL A 202 13.35 4.40 24.15
N PRO A 203 14.37 4.62 25.00
CA PRO A 203 14.93 5.94 25.20
C PRO A 203 15.38 6.63 23.90
N ASP A 204 15.20 7.95 23.82
CA ASP A 204 15.67 8.75 22.68
C ASP A 204 17.19 8.70 22.52
N THR A 205 17.93 8.32 23.56
CA THR A 205 19.40 8.13 23.53
C THR A 205 19.83 6.84 22.86
N THR A 206 18.92 5.90 22.61
CA THR A 206 19.24 4.63 21.94
C THR A 206 19.64 4.88 20.49
N PHE A 207 20.82 4.37 20.13
CA PHE A 207 21.39 4.47 18.80
C PHE A 207 20.86 3.37 17.88
N PHE A 208 20.32 3.75 16.73
CA PHE A 208 19.91 2.79 15.70
C PHE A 208 20.79 2.90 14.47
N SER A 209 21.70 1.93 14.31
CA SER A 209 22.34 1.70 13.01
C SER A 209 21.41 0.91 12.08
N ARG A 210 21.66 1.01 10.77
CA ARG A 210 21.03 0.14 9.78
C ARG A 210 21.17 -1.35 10.14
N SER A 211 22.35 -1.79 10.54
CA SER A 211 22.62 -3.19 10.88
C SER A 211 21.90 -3.63 12.15
N THR A 212 21.88 -2.79 13.20
CA THR A 212 21.21 -3.11 14.46
C THR A 212 19.71 -3.22 14.27
N TYR A 213 19.11 -2.27 13.53
CA TYR A 213 17.68 -2.32 13.24
C TYR A 213 17.31 -3.53 12.38
N GLY A 214 18.11 -3.82 11.35
CA GLY A 214 17.93 -5.02 10.52
C GLY A 214 18.09 -6.33 11.30
N ALA A 215 19.08 -6.41 12.19
CA ALA A 215 19.30 -7.59 13.02
C ALA A 215 18.12 -7.88 13.96
N MET A 216 17.48 -6.84 14.50
CA MET A 216 16.23 -7.00 15.26
C MET A 216 15.09 -7.53 14.39
N LEU A 217 14.92 -7.03 13.16
CA LEU A 217 13.88 -7.51 12.24
C LEU A 217 14.08 -8.96 11.78
N ASN A 218 15.32 -9.46 11.86
CA ASN A 218 15.75 -10.74 11.31
C ASN A 218 16.09 -11.78 12.41
N ASN A 219 15.63 -11.56 13.66
CA ASN A 219 15.83 -12.47 14.79
C ASN A 219 17.31 -12.71 15.17
N GLN A 220 18.21 -11.79 14.82
CA GLN A 220 19.63 -11.84 15.19
C GLN A 220 19.91 -11.03 16.47
N ILE A 221 19.07 -10.03 16.74
CA ILE A 221 18.99 -9.33 18.02
C ILE A 221 17.60 -9.55 18.57
N THR A 222 17.51 -10.22 19.71
CA THR A 222 16.26 -10.66 20.34
C THR A 222 15.98 -9.93 21.64
N THR A 223 16.99 -9.29 22.24
CA THR A 223 16.89 -8.56 23.50
C THR A 223 17.53 -7.18 23.39
N TRP A 224 17.07 -6.22 24.21
CA TRP A 224 17.51 -4.83 24.11
C TRP A 224 18.92 -4.60 24.66
N ASP A 225 19.45 -5.48 25.51
CA ASP A 225 20.83 -5.41 26.03
C ASP A 225 21.88 -5.67 24.94
N GLN A 226 21.47 -6.34 23.85
CA GLN A 226 22.28 -6.51 22.65
C GLN A 226 22.34 -5.24 21.77
N VAL A 227 21.39 -4.32 21.95
CA VAL A 227 21.37 -3.00 21.28
C VAL A 227 22.17 -1.98 22.10
N ASP A 228 21.89 -1.96 23.40
CA ASP A 228 22.48 -1.07 24.38
C ASP A 228 22.50 -1.81 25.73
N PRO A 229 23.67 -2.08 26.33
CA PRO A 229 23.79 -2.88 27.56
C PRO A 229 22.99 -2.37 28.75
N ASP A 230 22.60 -1.09 28.76
CA ASP A 230 21.80 -0.48 29.83
C ASP A 230 20.28 -0.68 29.62
N LEU A 231 19.86 -1.30 28.51
CA LEU A 231 18.46 -1.58 28.22
C LEU A 231 18.12 -3.05 28.49
N GLU A 232 17.05 -3.26 29.25
CA GLU A 232 16.53 -4.61 29.53
C GLU A 232 15.31 -4.98 28.67
N GLY A 233 15.03 -6.27 28.60
CA GLY A 233 13.80 -6.83 28.03
C GLY A 233 13.93 -7.32 26.59
N ASP A 234 12.89 -8.02 26.14
CA ASP A 234 12.85 -8.62 24.82
C ASP A 234 12.41 -7.63 23.74
N VAL A 235 12.86 -7.88 22.51
CA VAL A 235 12.45 -7.12 21.33
C VAL A 235 11.10 -7.61 20.83
N VAL A 236 10.18 -6.67 20.65
CA VAL A 236 8.91 -6.89 19.95
C VAL A 236 8.95 -6.22 18.58
N VAL A 237 8.52 -6.94 17.54
CA VAL A 237 8.51 -6.45 16.16
C VAL A 237 7.07 -6.36 15.66
N CYS A 238 6.55 -5.13 15.53
CA CYS A 238 5.27 -4.85 14.87
C CYS A 238 5.51 -4.62 13.38
N ARG A 239 5.32 -5.64 12.55
CA ARG A 239 5.60 -5.54 11.10
C ARG A 239 4.38 -5.76 10.22
N ARG A 240 4.51 -5.50 8.93
CA ARG A 240 3.47 -5.82 7.93
C ARG A 240 3.58 -7.29 7.51
N VAL A 241 2.45 -7.90 7.16
CA VAL A 241 2.42 -9.24 6.55
C VAL A 241 3.15 -9.26 5.20
N GLU A 242 3.49 -10.45 4.72
CA GLU A 242 4.02 -10.62 3.35
C GLU A 242 3.02 -10.15 2.27
N GLY A 243 3.54 -9.82 1.09
CA GLY A 243 2.76 -9.16 0.04
C GLY A 243 2.53 -7.65 0.28
N SER A 244 2.95 -7.12 1.43
CA SER A 244 3.02 -5.68 1.68
C SER A 244 4.24 -5.07 1.01
N GLY A 245 4.04 -4.03 0.19
CA GLY A 245 5.14 -3.26 -0.39
C GLY A 245 6.01 -2.58 0.68
N THR A 246 5.42 -2.09 1.77
CA THR A 246 6.16 -1.65 2.96
C THR A 246 7.06 -2.76 3.48
N GLN A 247 6.54 -3.97 3.77
CA GLN A 247 7.38 -5.08 4.25
C GLN A 247 8.51 -5.41 3.27
N THR A 248 8.18 -5.48 1.98
CA THR A 248 9.14 -5.72 0.90
C THR A 248 10.25 -4.67 0.86
N SER A 249 9.94 -3.41 1.16
CA SER A 249 10.92 -2.33 1.24
C SER A 249 11.90 -2.55 2.40
N TYR A 250 11.44 -3.09 3.53
CA TYR A 250 12.32 -3.44 4.65
C TYR A 250 13.16 -4.68 4.34
N ASN A 251 12.57 -5.69 3.70
CA ASN A 251 13.28 -6.89 3.26
C ASN A 251 14.43 -6.53 2.31
N TRP A 252 14.21 -5.55 1.43
CA TRP A 252 15.26 -4.99 0.59
C TRP A 252 16.30 -4.22 1.39
N PHE A 253 15.87 -3.23 2.18
CA PHE A 253 16.81 -2.30 2.80
C PHE A 253 17.65 -2.96 3.90
N PHE A 254 17.08 -3.89 4.66
CA PHE A 254 17.76 -4.54 5.79
C PHE A 254 18.20 -5.97 5.50
N GLY A 255 17.51 -6.68 4.60
CA GLY A 255 17.80 -8.08 4.25
C GLY A 255 18.38 -8.27 2.85
N ASN A 256 18.50 -7.20 2.04
CA ASN A 256 18.94 -7.25 0.65
C ASN A 256 18.11 -8.19 -0.26
N PHE A 257 16.87 -8.51 0.14
CA PHE A 257 15.97 -9.38 -0.62
C PHE A 257 14.98 -8.55 -1.46
N PRO A 258 14.74 -8.90 -2.74
CA PRO A 258 15.30 -10.03 -3.50
C PRO A 258 16.59 -9.69 -4.26
N CYS A 259 17.17 -8.52 -4.05
CA CYS A 259 18.29 -8.02 -4.87
C CYS A 259 19.55 -8.89 -4.84
N ALA A 260 19.78 -9.64 -3.75
CA ALA A 260 20.88 -10.58 -3.59
C ALA A 260 20.50 -12.07 -3.67
N SER A 261 19.25 -12.41 -4.01
CA SER A 261 18.77 -13.80 -3.95
C SER A 261 19.44 -14.74 -4.98
N ASN A 262 20.15 -14.21 -5.98
CA ASN A 262 20.93 -15.02 -6.92
C ASN A 262 22.30 -15.48 -6.36
N GLU A 263 22.74 -14.97 -5.20
CA GLU A 263 24.09 -15.24 -4.63
C GLU A 263 24.07 -15.65 -3.14
N GLY A 264 22.91 -15.92 -2.53
CA GLY A 264 22.82 -16.37 -1.13
C GLY A 264 23.16 -15.30 -0.07
N GLY A 265 23.25 -14.02 -0.47
CA GLY A 265 23.54 -12.89 0.42
C GLY A 265 22.31 -12.22 1.06
N ALA A 266 21.12 -12.77 0.84
CA ALA A 266 19.89 -12.24 1.44
C ALA A 266 19.69 -12.79 2.86
N ILE A 267 19.26 -11.93 3.79
CA ILE A 267 18.90 -12.31 5.16
C ILE A 267 17.38 -12.41 5.24
N GLU A 268 16.89 -13.56 5.67
CA GLU A 268 15.46 -13.79 5.87
C GLU A 268 14.95 -12.99 7.08
N PRO A 269 13.84 -12.24 6.93
CA PRO A 269 13.27 -11.50 8.03
C PRO A 269 12.45 -12.44 8.93
N ALA A 270 12.50 -12.21 10.24
CA ALA A 270 11.85 -13.06 11.23
C ALA A 270 10.34 -13.10 11.02
N ARG A 271 9.74 -14.28 10.97
CA ARG A 271 8.30 -14.49 10.81
C ARG A 271 7.58 -14.46 12.14
N MET A 272 6.27 -14.25 12.09
CA MET A 272 5.40 -14.41 13.26
C MET A 272 5.57 -15.79 13.94
N THR A 273 5.82 -16.83 13.15
CA THR A 273 6.11 -18.21 13.60
C THR A 273 7.43 -18.34 14.36
N ASP A 274 8.35 -17.39 14.23
CA ASP A 274 9.64 -17.39 14.94
C ASP A 274 9.53 -16.81 16.36
N SER A 275 8.35 -16.35 16.75
CA SER A 275 8.09 -15.85 18.11
C SER A 275 8.25 -16.98 19.13
N PHE A 276 8.95 -16.75 20.24
CA PHE A 276 9.14 -17.78 21.27
C PHE A 276 7.82 -18.25 21.90
N GLY A 277 6.82 -17.36 21.98
CA GLY A 277 5.46 -17.65 22.48
C GLY A 277 4.45 -18.05 21.41
N TRP A 278 4.88 -18.50 20.22
CA TRP A 278 4.01 -18.79 19.07
C TRP A 278 2.91 -19.81 19.41
N LYS A 279 1.65 -19.42 19.21
CA LYS A 279 0.44 -20.23 19.43
C LYS A 279 0.44 -20.99 20.76
N SER A 280 0.80 -20.32 21.86
CA SER A 280 0.86 -20.94 23.19
C SER A 280 -0.50 -21.46 23.68
N SER A 281 -1.60 -20.91 23.17
CA SER A 281 -2.98 -21.39 23.40
C SER A 281 -3.96 -20.84 22.35
N GLY A 282 -5.23 -21.29 22.43
CA GLY A 282 -6.34 -20.84 21.58
C GLY A 282 -6.56 -21.68 20.31
N THR A 283 -7.61 -21.37 19.55
CA THR A 283 -7.99 -22.08 18.31
C THR A 283 -7.98 -21.21 17.05
N GLY A 284 -7.63 -19.93 17.19
CA GLY A 284 -7.50 -19.00 16.08
C GLY A 284 -8.82 -18.41 15.58
N THR A 285 -9.89 -18.53 16.36
CA THR A 285 -11.20 -17.91 16.06
C THR A 285 -11.33 -16.54 16.72
N THR A 286 -12.32 -15.74 16.34
CA THR A 286 -12.54 -14.43 16.99
C THR A 286 -12.92 -14.57 18.47
N ALA A 287 -13.64 -15.63 18.84
CA ALA A 287 -14.02 -15.89 20.23
C ALA A 287 -12.89 -16.53 21.06
N ASP A 288 -11.97 -17.23 20.39
CA ASP A 288 -10.82 -17.91 21.00
C ASP A 288 -9.57 -17.74 20.11
N PRO A 289 -8.94 -16.54 20.15
CA PRO A 289 -7.78 -16.21 19.33
C PRO A 289 -6.57 -17.06 19.69
N PHE A 290 -5.68 -17.33 18.72
CA PHE A 290 -4.37 -17.87 19.04
C PHE A 290 -3.56 -16.85 19.85
N ILE A 291 -2.91 -17.30 20.92
CA ILE A 291 -2.07 -16.45 21.75
C ILE A 291 -0.61 -16.49 21.26
N ILE A 292 -0.03 -15.31 21.07
CA ILE A 292 1.42 -15.12 20.95
C ILE A 292 1.89 -14.51 22.26
N ASP A 293 2.58 -15.28 23.10
CA ASP A 293 2.96 -14.85 24.45
C ASP A 293 4.22 -13.96 24.43
N PRO A 294 4.11 -12.64 24.70
CA PRO A 294 5.26 -11.75 24.70
C PRO A 294 6.17 -11.96 25.93
N ALA A 295 5.74 -12.70 26.96
CA ALA A 295 6.59 -13.02 28.11
C ALA A 295 7.58 -14.15 27.82
N ALA A 296 7.37 -14.90 26.73
CA ALA A 296 8.23 -16.01 26.34
C ALA A 296 9.54 -15.53 25.68
N GLY A 297 9.61 -14.27 25.26
CA GLY A 297 10.80 -13.63 24.71
C GLY A 297 10.52 -12.87 23.40
N TYR A 298 11.48 -12.90 22.47
CA TYR A 298 11.35 -12.26 21.16
C TYR A 298 10.02 -12.58 20.48
N THR A 299 9.34 -11.53 20.00
CA THR A 299 7.97 -11.61 19.51
C THR A 299 7.81 -10.84 18.22
N VAL A 300 7.33 -11.51 17.17
CA VAL A 300 7.02 -10.91 15.88
C VAL A 300 5.52 -10.90 15.66
N ILE A 301 4.98 -9.77 15.21
CA ILE A 301 3.56 -9.55 14.96
C ILE A 301 3.39 -9.09 13.51
N GLU A 302 2.73 -9.91 12.69
CA GLU A 302 2.49 -9.62 11.27
C GLU A 302 1.10 -9.02 11.05
N ASN A 303 1.07 -7.74 10.70
CA ASN A 303 -0.13 -6.92 10.62
C ASN A 303 -0.58 -6.71 9.16
N SER A 304 -1.88 -6.82 8.90
CA SER A 304 -2.43 -6.68 7.55
C SER A 304 -2.32 -5.26 6.97
N SER A 305 -2.28 -4.23 7.81
CA SER A 305 -2.18 -2.82 7.39
C SER A 305 -1.17 -2.00 8.21
N SER A 306 -0.69 -0.87 7.68
CA SER A 306 0.14 0.06 8.45
C SER A 306 -0.63 0.68 9.62
N GLY A 307 -1.96 0.78 9.52
CA GLY A 307 -2.82 1.15 10.65
C GLY A 307 -2.73 0.13 11.79
N ASN A 308 -2.76 -1.16 11.47
CA ASN A 308 -2.60 -2.23 12.46
C ASN A 308 -1.20 -2.23 13.07
N VAL A 309 -0.14 -1.98 12.29
CA VAL A 309 1.22 -1.78 12.84
C VAL A 309 1.25 -0.64 13.87
N ARG A 310 0.63 0.52 13.56
CA ARG A 310 0.52 1.63 14.53
C ARG A 310 -0.26 1.23 15.79
N SER A 311 -1.35 0.49 15.64
CA SER A 311 -2.13 -0.02 16.77
C SER A 311 -1.33 -1.02 17.61
N CYS A 312 -0.54 -1.89 16.98
CA CYS A 312 0.38 -2.81 17.65
C CYS A 312 1.43 -2.03 18.47
N MET A 313 2.05 -1.00 17.87
CA MET A 313 3.02 -0.13 18.55
C MET A 313 2.39 0.61 19.75
N ALA A 314 1.19 1.15 19.59
CA ALA A 314 0.48 1.81 20.68
C ALA A 314 0.11 0.82 21.81
N ALA A 315 -0.31 -0.39 21.46
CA ALA A 315 -0.65 -1.43 22.43
C ALA A 315 0.58 -1.93 23.21
N ALA A 316 1.69 -2.16 22.52
CA ALA A 316 2.98 -2.51 23.09
C ALA A 316 3.49 -1.42 24.05
N ASN A 317 3.44 -0.15 23.64
CA ASN A 317 3.83 0.97 24.48
C ASN A 317 2.95 1.12 25.74
N ASN A 318 1.66 0.84 25.62
CA ASN A 318 0.72 1.02 26.73
C ASN A 318 0.57 -0.22 27.61
N GLY A 319 1.15 -1.36 27.23
CA GLY A 319 0.95 -2.64 27.93
C GLY A 319 -0.50 -3.13 27.84
N THR A 320 -1.18 -2.91 26.71
CA THR A 320 -2.57 -3.33 26.51
C THR A 320 -2.67 -4.45 25.50
N ASP A 321 -3.59 -5.39 25.69
CA ASP A 321 -3.78 -6.51 24.77
C ASP A 321 -4.03 -6.05 23.32
N TYR A 322 -3.40 -6.75 22.37
CA TYR A 322 -3.52 -6.47 20.95
C TYR A 322 -4.10 -7.67 20.20
N THR A 323 -5.28 -7.50 19.59
CA THR A 323 -5.95 -8.55 18.78
C THR A 323 -5.94 -8.14 17.31
N PHE A 324 -5.60 -9.08 16.42
CA PHE A 324 -5.50 -8.85 14.99
C PHE A 324 -5.83 -10.11 14.19
N THR A 325 -6.00 -9.97 12.87
CA THR A 325 -6.11 -11.09 11.95
C THR A 325 -4.93 -11.11 10.99
N SER A 326 -4.43 -12.31 10.70
CA SER A 326 -3.31 -12.54 9.78
C SER A 326 -3.42 -13.92 9.12
N TRP A 327 -2.70 -14.11 8.01
CA TRP A 327 -2.50 -15.42 7.39
C TRP A 327 -1.70 -16.32 8.31
N ASP A 328 -2.18 -17.54 8.52
CA ASP A 328 -1.48 -18.57 9.25
C ASP A 328 -0.91 -19.60 8.26
N PRO A 329 0.42 -19.67 8.06
CA PRO A 329 1.02 -20.56 7.07
C PRO A 329 0.81 -22.04 7.42
N GLU A 330 0.65 -22.39 8.70
CA GLU A 330 0.45 -23.78 9.13
C GLU A 330 -0.96 -24.29 8.77
N THR A 331 -1.98 -23.43 8.85
CA THR A 331 -3.37 -23.80 8.52
C THR A 331 -3.81 -23.32 7.14
N GLN A 332 -2.96 -22.55 6.44
CA GLN A 332 -3.24 -21.93 5.15
C GLN A 332 -4.58 -21.19 5.14
N ALA A 333 -4.82 -20.40 6.19
CA ALA A 333 -6.04 -19.64 6.36
C ALA A 333 -5.82 -18.38 7.19
N THR A 334 -6.66 -17.38 7.01
CA THR A 334 -6.71 -16.22 7.90
C THR A 334 -7.23 -16.63 9.27
N LYS A 335 -6.47 -16.32 10.32
CA LYS A 335 -6.81 -16.61 11.73
C LYS A 335 -6.83 -15.32 12.56
N THR A 336 -7.45 -15.40 13.73
CA THR A 336 -7.40 -14.34 14.74
C THR A 336 -6.31 -14.65 15.76
N PHE A 337 -5.48 -13.66 16.05
CA PHE A 337 -4.37 -13.73 17.00
C PHE A 337 -4.53 -12.66 18.08
N LYS A 338 -3.96 -12.92 19.26
CA LYS A 338 -3.90 -11.98 20.37
C LYS A 338 -2.51 -12.00 21.00
N VAL A 339 -1.95 -10.82 21.25
CA VAL A 339 -0.72 -10.62 22.03
C VAL A 339 -1.11 -9.95 23.35
N PRO A 340 -1.04 -10.66 24.49
CA PRO A 340 -1.49 -10.12 25.77
C PRO A 340 -0.41 -9.25 26.43
N PHE A 341 -0.11 -8.06 25.89
CA PHE A 341 0.85 -7.16 26.53
C PHE A 341 0.45 -6.77 27.97
N SER A 342 -0.82 -6.91 28.35
CA SER A 342 -1.24 -6.69 29.75
C SER A 342 -0.62 -7.67 30.75
N SER A 343 -0.10 -8.82 30.31
CA SER A 343 0.62 -9.77 31.17
C SER A 343 2.07 -9.38 31.44
N THR A 344 2.67 -8.57 30.56
CA THR A 344 4.08 -8.12 30.64
C THR A 344 4.23 -6.65 31.00
N GLY A 345 3.17 -5.85 30.79
CA GLY A 345 3.21 -4.39 30.87
C GLY A 345 3.73 -3.75 29.58
N PRO A 346 4.04 -2.44 29.61
CA PRO A 346 4.70 -1.76 28.50
C PRO A 346 5.99 -2.46 28.05
N VAL A 347 6.08 -2.76 26.76
CA VAL A 347 7.28 -3.39 26.15
C VAL A 347 7.96 -2.44 25.17
N LYS A 348 9.21 -2.74 24.83
CA LYS A 348 9.99 -2.01 23.85
C LYS A 348 9.84 -2.68 22.48
N ALA A 349 9.23 -1.98 21.53
CA ALA A 349 8.94 -2.52 20.20
C ALA A 349 9.52 -1.65 19.08
N ILE A 350 9.81 -2.29 17.94
CA ILE A 350 10.15 -1.64 16.68
C ILE A 350 9.10 -1.94 15.60
N ALA A 351 9.08 -1.16 14.52
CA ALA A 351 8.08 -1.35 13.47
C ALA A 351 8.56 -1.18 12.02
N THR A 352 7.81 -1.79 11.10
CA THR A 352 7.91 -1.52 9.66
C THR A 352 6.83 -0.52 9.23
N LEU A 353 7.18 0.75 9.08
CA LEU A 353 6.29 1.85 8.73
C LEU A 353 6.93 2.78 7.69
N SER A 354 6.17 3.09 6.65
CA SER A 354 6.44 4.24 5.79
C SER A 354 6.20 5.56 6.54
N LEU A 355 6.93 6.61 6.17
CA LEU A 355 6.91 7.88 6.87
C LEU A 355 5.52 8.54 6.82
N ASP A 356 4.71 8.26 5.80
CA ASP A 356 3.32 8.70 5.67
C ASP A 356 2.38 8.16 6.78
N SER A 357 2.91 7.42 7.74
CA SER A 357 2.24 7.01 8.98
C SER A 357 2.32 8.05 10.12
N TYR A 358 2.95 9.21 9.91
CA TYR A 358 3.18 10.20 10.96
C TYR A 358 1.93 10.91 11.52
N THR A 359 0.76 10.69 10.94
CA THR A 359 -0.51 11.21 11.45
C THR A 359 -1.05 10.43 12.67
N GLY A 360 -0.35 9.37 13.11
CA GLY A 360 -0.77 8.50 14.22
C GLY A 360 0.35 8.03 15.14
N THR A 361 1.24 8.93 15.57
CA THR A 361 2.44 8.62 16.41
C THR A 361 2.17 8.60 17.93
N SER A 362 1.01 8.15 18.37
CA SER A 362 0.74 8.06 19.82
C SER A 362 1.43 6.83 20.42
N GLY A 363 2.33 7.04 21.39
CA GLY A 363 3.08 5.96 22.06
C GLY A 363 4.32 5.45 21.31
N TRP A 364 4.66 6.03 20.16
CA TRP A 364 5.85 5.67 19.39
C TRP A 364 6.31 6.85 18.56
N SER A 365 7.55 6.81 18.09
CA SER A 365 8.14 7.89 17.28
C SER A 365 8.99 7.32 16.15
N PHE A 366 9.14 8.10 15.07
CA PHE A 366 10.17 7.82 14.09
C PHE A 366 11.55 8.14 14.67
N ARG A 367 12.55 7.39 14.21
CA ARG A 367 13.95 7.46 14.64
C ARG A 367 14.85 7.81 13.47
N ASN A 368 16.03 8.30 13.78
CA ASN A 368 17.03 8.66 12.81
C ASN A 368 17.83 7.43 12.37
N LEU A 369 18.24 7.39 11.10
CA LEU A 369 19.11 6.35 10.59
C LEU A 369 20.55 6.64 11.03
N ASP A 370 21.26 5.63 11.53
CA ASP A 370 22.64 5.72 12.00
C ASP A 370 22.85 6.84 13.02
N GLY A 371 21.93 6.93 13.99
CA GLY A 371 21.91 8.01 14.97
C GLY A 371 21.02 7.76 16.18
N VAL A 372 21.00 8.75 17.07
CA VAL A 372 20.10 8.83 18.22
C VAL A 372 19.01 9.87 17.99
N GLY A 373 18.01 9.88 18.87
CA GLY A 373 16.93 10.85 18.87
C GLY A 373 15.70 10.38 18.08
N THR A 374 14.68 11.21 18.15
CA THR A 374 13.39 11.01 17.49
C THR A 374 13.21 12.05 16.39
N PHE A 375 12.33 11.77 15.44
CA PHE A 375 12.01 12.64 14.34
C PHE A 375 10.50 12.86 14.22
N ASN A 376 10.09 14.11 14.28
CA ASN A 376 8.71 14.49 14.02
C ASN A 376 8.55 14.81 12.53
N ALA A 377 8.01 13.86 11.77
CA ALA A 377 7.83 14.02 10.33
C ALA A 377 6.72 15.03 9.97
N SER A 378 5.78 15.33 10.87
CA SER A 378 4.76 16.35 10.62
C SER A 378 5.33 17.77 10.63
N THR A 379 6.34 18.02 11.47
CA THR A 379 7.02 19.33 11.57
C THR A 379 8.38 19.34 10.88
N GLN A 380 8.85 18.19 10.39
CA GLN A 380 10.18 18.01 9.80
C GLN A 380 11.33 18.36 10.76
N THR A 381 11.14 18.12 12.06
CA THR A 381 12.11 18.49 13.11
C THR A 381 12.60 17.27 13.89
N PRO A 382 13.91 17.12 14.09
CA PRO A 382 14.46 16.13 15.01
C PRO A 382 14.34 16.59 16.47
N SER A 383 14.45 15.66 17.43
CA SER A 383 14.53 16.00 18.86
C SER A 383 15.87 16.67 19.23
N ALA A 384 15.93 17.25 20.42
CA ALA A 384 17.16 17.84 20.94
C ALA A 384 18.26 16.77 21.03
N ASN A 385 19.47 17.09 20.57
CA ASN A 385 20.64 16.19 20.51
C ASN A 385 20.54 15.01 19.53
N ALA A 386 19.52 14.99 18.66
CA ALA A 386 19.44 14.00 17.60
C ALA A 386 20.67 14.04 16.67
N THR A 387 21.12 12.85 16.24
CA THR A 387 22.26 12.66 15.32
C THR A 387 21.87 11.73 14.17
N GLY A 388 22.81 11.48 13.26
CA GLY A 388 22.60 10.60 12.11
C GLY A 388 21.89 11.27 10.95
N ILE A 389 21.20 10.47 10.14
CA ILE A 389 20.49 10.91 8.95
C ILE A 389 18.99 10.97 9.24
N PHE A 390 18.44 12.18 9.20
CA PHE A 390 17.02 12.39 9.44
C PHE A 390 16.19 11.99 8.21
N PRO A 391 15.03 11.31 8.38
CA PRO A 391 14.09 11.03 7.30
C PRO A 391 13.29 12.29 6.93
N SER A 392 13.98 13.34 6.49
CA SER A 392 13.40 14.62 6.13
C SER A 392 13.24 14.78 4.62
N LYS A 393 12.25 15.58 4.22
CA LYS A 393 12.03 16.03 2.83
C LYS A 393 13.30 16.62 2.22
N GLU A 394 14.04 17.40 3.00
CA GLU A 394 15.31 17.98 2.58
C GLU A 394 16.36 16.90 2.26
N ASN A 395 16.53 15.92 3.15
CA ASN A 395 17.47 14.82 2.92
C ASN A 395 17.03 13.92 1.76
N LEU A 396 15.73 13.69 1.59
CA LEU A 396 15.17 12.98 0.45
C LEU A 396 15.54 13.66 -0.88
N ILE A 397 15.21 14.94 -1.02
CA ILE A 397 15.43 15.68 -2.28
C ILE A 397 16.93 15.80 -2.63
N LYS A 398 17.78 15.86 -1.59
CA LYS A 398 19.24 15.90 -1.73
C LYS A 398 19.88 14.51 -1.87
N GLY A 399 19.11 13.42 -1.87
CA GLY A 399 19.61 12.05 -1.97
C GLY A 399 20.46 11.61 -0.77
N ARG A 400 20.30 12.26 0.38
CA ARG A 400 21.02 11.96 1.63
C ARG A 400 20.33 10.88 2.46
N TYR A 401 19.04 10.64 2.24
CA TYR A 401 18.27 9.57 2.87
C TYR A 401 17.95 8.50 1.83
N ASP A 402 18.55 7.32 1.97
CA ASP A 402 18.51 6.25 0.96
C ASP A 402 17.43 5.19 1.23
N PHE A 403 16.83 5.19 2.44
CA PHE A 403 15.67 4.35 2.78
C PHE A 403 14.36 4.92 2.23
N VAL A 404 14.33 5.01 0.91
CA VAL A 404 13.22 5.51 0.12
C VAL A 404 12.90 4.48 -0.95
N VAL A 405 11.63 4.34 -1.31
CA VAL A 405 11.19 3.52 -2.44
C VAL A 405 10.38 4.38 -3.42
N GLU A 406 10.31 3.92 -4.66
CA GLU A 406 9.50 4.56 -5.68
C GLU A 406 8.18 3.82 -5.79
N LEU A 407 7.09 4.51 -5.41
CA LEU A 407 5.74 4.03 -5.66
C LEU A 407 5.62 3.78 -7.17
N SER A 408 5.22 2.58 -7.57
CA SER A 408 5.01 2.24 -8.97
C SER A 408 3.54 2.12 -9.28
N ILE A 409 3.16 2.57 -10.47
CA ILE A 409 1.88 2.26 -11.08
C ILE A 409 2.15 1.42 -12.34
N GLN A 410 1.37 0.37 -12.50
CA GLN A 410 1.57 -0.61 -13.56
C GLN A 410 0.27 -1.02 -14.23
N ASP A 411 0.34 -1.23 -15.54
CA ASP A 411 -0.77 -1.69 -16.37
C ASP A 411 -0.35 -2.75 -17.37
N ARG A 412 -1.30 -3.61 -17.78
CA ARG A 412 -1.05 -4.65 -18.80
C ARG A 412 -0.89 -4.04 -20.19
N THR A 413 0.19 -4.41 -20.87
CA THR A 413 0.50 -3.99 -22.25
C THR A 413 0.19 -5.03 -23.31
N VAL A 414 -0.13 -6.26 -22.90
CA VAL A 414 -0.46 -7.38 -23.79
C VAL A 414 -1.75 -8.07 -23.35
N ALA A 415 -2.37 -8.81 -24.27
CA ALA A 415 -3.48 -9.68 -23.93
C ALA A 415 -3.00 -10.84 -23.03
N VAL A 416 -3.80 -11.19 -22.03
CA VAL A 416 -3.52 -12.26 -21.07
C VAL A 416 -4.74 -13.16 -20.98
N THR A 417 -4.52 -14.47 -21.07
CA THR A 417 -5.54 -15.47 -20.73
C THR A 417 -5.43 -15.79 -19.25
N ASN A 418 -6.47 -15.50 -18.47
CA ASN A 418 -6.48 -15.79 -17.03
C ASN A 418 -6.84 -17.26 -16.75
N GLU A 419 -6.80 -17.64 -15.47
CA GLU A 419 -7.12 -19.01 -15.00
C GLU A 419 -8.57 -19.44 -15.25
N GLN A 420 -9.50 -18.50 -15.43
CA GLN A 420 -10.89 -18.76 -15.83
C GLN A 420 -11.04 -19.00 -17.35
N GLY A 421 -9.97 -18.81 -18.13
CA GLY A 421 -9.97 -18.90 -19.59
C GLY A 421 -10.38 -17.60 -20.30
N ASP A 422 -10.55 -16.48 -19.57
CA ASP A 422 -10.89 -15.20 -20.18
C ASP A 422 -9.67 -14.65 -20.92
N VAL A 423 -9.86 -14.24 -22.17
CA VAL A 423 -8.85 -13.48 -22.91
C VAL A 423 -9.06 -11.99 -22.62
N VAL A 424 -8.23 -11.44 -21.75
CA VAL A 424 -8.29 -10.03 -21.33
C VAL A 424 -7.29 -9.22 -22.15
N PRO A 425 -7.71 -8.19 -22.91
CA PRO A 425 -6.79 -7.38 -23.71
C PRO A 425 -5.90 -6.50 -22.82
N ALA A 426 -4.87 -5.91 -23.45
CA ALA A 426 -4.17 -4.76 -22.88
C ALA A 426 -5.17 -3.61 -22.63
N ILE A 427 -4.94 -2.78 -21.61
CA ILE A 427 -5.85 -1.68 -21.33
C ILE A 427 -5.82 -0.63 -22.46
N ALA A 428 -7.00 -0.10 -22.79
CA ALA A 428 -7.17 0.86 -23.88
C ALA A 428 -8.30 1.85 -23.58
N GLY A 429 -8.46 2.87 -24.43
CA GLY A 429 -9.56 3.84 -24.35
C GLY A 429 -9.63 4.52 -22.97
N VAL A 430 -10.82 4.53 -22.38
CA VAL A 430 -11.08 5.18 -21.08
C VAL A 430 -10.20 4.63 -19.96
N GLN A 431 -10.01 3.31 -19.90
CA GLN A 431 -9.19 2.69 -18.85
C GLN A 431 -7.74 3.18 -18.91
N LYS A 432 -7.16 3.22 -20.12
CA LYS A 432 -5.80 3.68 -20.35
C LYS A 432 -5.63 5.18 -20.08
N ALA A 433 -6.58 5.99 -20.55
CA ALA A 433 -6.56 7.42 -20.33
C ALA A 433 -6.66 7.78 -18.84
N PHE A 434 -7.50 7.08 -18.07
CA PHE A 434 -7.56 7.24 -16.62
C PHE A 434 -6.27 6.76 -15.94
N ALA A 435 -5.71 5.62 -16.33
CA ALA A 435 -4.45 5.14 -15.77
C ALA A 435 -3.31 6.16 -15.96
N ASP A 436 -3.16 6.71 -17.18
CA ASP A 436 -2.15 7.73 -17.48
C ASP A 436 -2.36 9.02 -16.68
N GLU A 437 -3.62 9.44 -16.49
CA GLU A 437 -3.94 10.64 -15.73
C GLU A 437 -3.72 10.46 -14.23
N VAL A 438 -4.02 9.26 -13.68
CA VAL A 438 -3.69 8.90 -12.30
C VAL A 438 -2.17 8.91 -12.11
N VAL A 439 -1.38 8.34 -13.04
CA VAL A 439 0.09 8.40 -13.01
C VAL A 439 0.59 9.84 -12.98
N ARG A 440 0.09 10.68 -13.91
CA ARG A 440 0.50 12.08 -14.03
C ARG A 440 0.23 12.87 -12.74
N ARG A 441 -0.96 12.68 -12.15
CA ARG A 441 -1.35 13.38 -10.92
C ARG A 441 -0.65 12.84 -9.68
N ALA A 442 -0.55 11.52 -9.53
CA ALA A 442 0.14 10.89 -8.41
C ALA A 442 1.64 11.22 -8.38
N GLY A 443 2.25 11.53 -9.53
CA GLY A 443 3.63 12.01 -9.60
C GLY A 443 3.81 13.52 -9.44
N SER A 444 2.73 14.31 -9.45
CA SER A 444 2.81 15.76 -9.41
C SER A 444 2.89 16.31 -7.97
N PRO A 445 3.76 17.30 -7.70
CA PRO A 445 3.87 17.85 -6.35
C PRO A 445 2.65 18.64 -5.89
N ARG A 446 1.71 18.94 -6.80
CA ARG A 446 0.40 19.49 -6.48
C ARG A 446 -0.46 18.53 -5.63
N PHE A 447 -0.30 17.22 -5.82
CA PHE A 447 -1.09 16.22 -5.10
C PHE A 447 -0.28 15.54 -3.99
N THR A 448 1.04 15.43 -4.15
CA THR A 448 1.93 14.77 -3.16
C THR A 448 2.61 15.73 -2.19
N GLY A 449 2.48 17.04 -2.38
CA GLY A 449 3.12 18.07 -1.56
C GLY A 449 2.16 19.16 -1.09
N ASN A 450 2.65 20.03 -0.21
CA ASN A 450 1.88 21.17 0.30
C ASN A 450 1.87 22.38 -0.64
N PHE A 451 1.72 22.14 -1.94
CA PHE A 451 1.77 23.20 -2.93
C PHE A 451 0.43 23.95 -3.04
N GLU A 452 0.50 25.29 -3.04
CA GLU A 452 -0.59 26.27 -3.25
C GLU A 452 -1.82 26.29 -2.32
N ASN A 453 -2.04 25.33 -1.43
CA ASN A 453 -3.23 25.28 -0.55
C ASN A 453 -4.60 25.43 -1.27
N THR A 454 -4.66 25.33 -2.60
CA THR A 454 -5.88 25.49 -3.42
C THR A 454 -6.64 24.17 -3.63
N GLY A 455 -6.10 23.05 -3.14
CA GLY A 455 -6.74 21.73 -3.13
C GLY A 455 -6.51 21.01 -1.79
N VAL A 456 -7.24 19.93 -1.54
CA VAL A 456 -6.94 19.03 -0.40
C VAL A 456 -5.68 18.26 -0.80
N GLN A 457 -4.60 18.46 -0.06
CA GLN A 457 -3.31 17.80 -0.28
C GLN A 457 -3.33 16.42 0.39
N VAL A 458 -2.37 15.55 0.07
CA VAL A 458 -2.08 14.40 0.94
C VAL A 458 -2.02 14.87 2.39
N SER A 459 -2.62 14.12 3.31
CA SER A 459 -2.51 14.41 4.75
C SER A 459 -1.07 14.31 5.27
N THR A 460 -0.17 13.74 4.47
CA THR A 460 1.23 13.46 4.82
C THR A 460 2.26 13.93 3.77
N PRO A 461 2.24 15.21 3.38
CA PRO A 461 3.06 15.80 2.29
C PRO A 461 4.57 15.67 2.45
N PHE A 462 5.02 15.54 3.70
CA PHE A 462 6.45 15.52 3.99
C PHE A 462 7.06 14.13 3.85
N ALA A 463 6.23 13.09 3.68
CA ALA A 463 6.70 11.73 3.46
C ALA A 463 7.10 11.44 2.00
N PHE A 464 6.60 12.25 1.06
CA PHE A 464 6.74 12.02 -0.37
C PHE A 464 7.72 12.97 -1.03
N ALA A 465 8.21 12.66 -2.23
CA ALA A 465 8.73 13.64 -3.19
C ALA A 465 8.33 13.24 -4.60
N SER A 466 8.06 14.22 -5.46
CA SER A 466 7.84 13.95 -6.87
C SER A 466 9.13 13.57 -7.57
N LEU A 467 9.01 12.73 -8.60
CA LEU A 467 10.12 12.44 -9.48
C LEU A 467 10.21 13.49 -10.61
N PRO A 468 11.41 13.83 -11.10
CA PRO A 468 11.62 14.88 -12.11
C PRO A 468 10.81 14.70 -13.39
N GLN A 469 10.61 13.47 -13.85
CA GLN A 469 9.87 13.20 -15.08
C GLN A 469 8.36 13.53 -14.99
N PHE A 470 7.82 13.75 -13.80
CA PHE A 470 6.42 14.20 -13.61
C PHE A 470 6.34 15.64 -13.10
N TYR A 471 7.47 16.33 -12.96
CA TYR A 471 7.48 17.75 -12.70
C TYR A 471 7.14 18.51 -13.98
N ALA A 472 6.04 19.28 -13.94
CA ALA A 472 5.51 19.98 -15.11
C ALA A 472 5.64 21.50 -15.00
N GLY A 473 6.68 22.02 -14.31
CA GLY A 473 6.80 23.45 -14.01
C GLY A 473 5.72 23.90 -13.04
N LEU A 474 6.06 24.03 -11.76
CA LEU A 474 5.11 24.51 -10.75
C LEU A 474 5.23 26.02 -10.59
N THR A 475 4.11 26.70 -10.82
CA THR A 475 3.95 28.12 -10.49
C THR A 475 2.88 28.30 -9.43
N ASP A 476 3.05 29.27 -8.51
CA ASP A 476 2.01 29.66 -7.57
C ASP A 476 0.82 30.35 -8.28
N THR A 477 -0.16 30.81 -7.50
CA THR A 477 -1.40 31.38 -8.04
C THR A 477 -1.17 32.70 -8.78
N ASN A 478 0.02 33.30 -8.62
CA ASN A 478 0.47 34.51 -9.30
C ASN A 478 1.42 34.21 -10.49
N GLY A 479 1.69 32.94 -10.78
CA GLY A 479 2.63 32.52 -11.83
C GLY A 479 4.10 32.48 -11.40
N SER A 480 4.42 32.58 -10.10
CA SER A 480 5.80 32.53 -9.58
C SER A 480 6.32 31.09 -9.48
N GLU A 481 7.53 30.81 -9.94
CA GLU A 481 8.19 29.50 -9.76
C GLU A 481 8.90 29.33 -8.40
N VAL A 482 8.89 30.38 -7.58
CA VAL A 482 9.55 30.46 -6.28
C VAL A 482 8.58 30.79 -5.15
N ASP A 483 8.92 30.35 -3.94
CA ASP A 483 8.22 30.72 -2.71
C ASP A 483 8.54 32.16 -2.25
N GLY A 484 7.94 32.58 -1.12
CA GLY A 484 8.18 33.90 -0.53
C GLY A 484 9.62 34.15 -0.05
N ASN A 485 10.47 33.12 0.01
CA ASN A 485 11.89 33.20 0.34
C ASN A 485 12.79 33.09 -0.91
N ASN A 486 12.20 33.18 -2.11
CA ASN A 486 12.90 33.04 -3.39
C ASN A 486 13.53 31.64 -3.61
N VAL A 487 12.95 30.60 -2.99
CA VAL A 487 13.33 29.20 -3.21
C VAL A 487 12.43 28.58 -4.27
N ARG A 488 13.02 27.95 -5.29
CA ARG A 488 12.25 27.28 -6.35
C ARG A 488 11.42 26.13 -5.78
N PHE A 489 10.17 26.02 -6.22
CA PHE A 489 9.31 24.90 -5.80
C PHE A 489 9.85 23.53 -6.18
N SER A 490 10.61 23.43 -7.28
CA SER A 490 11.31 22.21 -7.64
C SER A 490 12.35 21.78 -6.60
N ASP A 491 13.01 22.72 -5.93
CA ASP A 491 13.98 22.42 -4.87
C ASP A 491 13.30 22.04 -3.53
N LEU A 492 11.98 22.25 -3.41
CA LEU A 492 11.19 21.94 -2.21
C LEU A 492 10.40 20.63 -2.30
N TYR A 493 10.05 20.19 -3.51
CA TYR A 493 9.15 19.06 -3.70
C TYR A 493 9.60 17.98 -4.69
N VAL A 494 10.63 18.23 -5.49
CA VAL A 494 11.08 17.31 -6.55
C VAL A 494 12.42 16.72 -6.18
N SER A 495 12.48 15.39 -6.11
CA SER A 495 13.70 14.66 -5.85
C SER A 495 14.66 14.75 -7.04
N LYS A 496 15.94 14.99 -6.77
CA LYS A 496 16.98 14.99 -7.81
C LYS A 496 17.47 13.59 -8.16
N PHE A 497 16.90 12.56 -7.53
CA PHE A 497 17.37 11.19 -7.57
C PHE A 497 16.24 10.24 -7.93
N SER A 498 16.57 9.19 -8.69
CA SER A 498 15.64 8.12 -8.99
C SER A 498 16.35 6.78 -9.16
N ARG A 499 15.62 5.70 -8.89
CA ARG A 499 15.97 4.32 -9.24
C ARG A 499 15.28 3.86 -10.53
N ASN A 500 14.35 4.66 -11.07
CA ASN A 500 13.57 4.38 -12.26
C ASN A 500 12.82 3.03 -12.17
N ALA A 501 12.08 2.82 -11.08
CA ALA A 501 11.39 1.56 -10.77
C ALA A 501 12.30 0.32 -10.78
N ASN A 502 13.51 0.46 -10.21
CA ASN A 502 14.45 -0.62 -9.99
C ASN A 502 15.08 -0.46 -8.60
N THR A 503 14.35 -0.87 -7.56
CA THR A 503 14.72 -0.76 -6.15
C THR A 503 16.08 -1.41 -5.86
N CYS A 504 16.45 -2.46 -6.59
CA CYS A 504 17.76 -3.10 -6.50
C CYS A 504 18.93 -2.26 -7.04
N SER A 505 18.66 -1.15 -7.73
CA SER A 505 19.68 -0.20 -8.18
C SER A 505 19.96 0.89 -7.13
N PRO A 506 21.17 1.44 -7.10
CA PRO A 506 21.45 2.63 -6.30
C PRO A 506 20.62 3.83 -6.80
N LEU A 507 20.29 4.76 -5.90
CA LEU A 507 19.74 6.06 -6.29
C LEU A 507 20.72 6.77 -7.22
N ARG A 508 20.25 7.19 -8.39
CA ARG A 508 21.05 7.95 -9.35
C ARG A 508 20.56 9.38 -9.44
N PHE A 509 21.50 10.31 -9.48
CA PHE A 509 21.20 11.69 -9.79
C PHE A 509 20.68 11.80 -11.22
N ILE A 510 19.52 12.44 -11.40
CA ILE A 510 18.87 12.63 -12.70
C ILE A 510 18.61 14.12 -13.02
N GLY A 511 18.87 15.02 -12.08
CA GLY A 511 18.70 16.47 -12.25
C GLY A 511 17.27 16.97 -11.97
N ASN A 512 17.13 18.30 -11.92
CA ASN A 512 15.88 19.06 -11.85
C ASN A 512 15.89 20.17 -12.89
#